data_AF-A0A3D2N3C3-F1
#
_entry.id   AF-A0A3D2N3C3-F1
#
_cell.length_a   1.000
_cell.length_b   1.000
_cell.length_c   1.000
_cell.angle_alpha   90.00
_cell.angle_beta   90.00
_cell.angle_gamma   90.00
#
_symmetry.space_group_name_H-M   'P 1'
#
loop_
_entity.id
_entity.type
_entity.pdbx_description
1 polymer ?
#
loop_
_entity_poly.entity_id
_entity_poly.type
_entity_poly.pdbx_seq_one_letter_code
_entity_poly.pdbx_strand_id
1 'polypeptide(L)'
;MELSNKAAYIKGLMEGMKIDESTDQGKVLKAMAELMEEMAKAIEDVTVLADETVDVVDSISDDLSDLEDDFYEEFYGDEDDDDDDDVFDDDTLYECVCPSCGETIVMDDKMVENGSIDCPNCGESLEFDFSDDDTEE
;
A
#
# COMPACT_ATOMS: atom_id res chain seq x y z
N MET A 1 32.08 -3.81 -0.52
CA MET A 1 32.74 -2.66 -1.17
C MET A 1 31.64 -1.75 -1.64
N GLU A 2 31.55 -0.56 -1.04
CA GLU A 2 30.72 0.55 -1.52
C GLU A 2 30.82 0.73 -3.03
N LEU A 3 29.73 1.14 -3.66
CA LEU A 3 29.68 1.39 -5.10
C LEU A 3 30.73 2.42 -5.50
N SER A 4 30.94 3.45 -4.68
CA SER A 4 31.98 4.46 -4.85
C SER A 4 33.39 3.85 -4.90
N ASN A 5 33.67 2.84 -4.08
CA ASN A 5 34.97 2.15 -4.10
C ASN A 5 35.18 1.36 -5.39
N LYS A 6 34.12 0.74 -5.92
CA LYS A 6 34.17 0.01 -7.20
C LYS A 6 34.32 0.96 -8.38
N ALA A 7 33.58 2.07 -8.40
CA ALA A 7 33.67 3.10 -9.43
C ALA A 7 35.08 3.73 -9.45
N ALA A 8 35.62 4.09 -8.29
CA ALA A 8 36.98 4.62 -8.15
C ALA A 8 38.05 3.62 -8.62
N TYR A 9 37.89 2.34 -8.31
CA TYR A 9 38.79 1.29 -8.79
C TYR A 9 38.80 1.17 -10.32
N ILE A 10 37.62 1.16 -10.95
CA ILE A 10 37.49 1.11 -12.42
C ILE A 10 38.11 2.36 -13.06
N LYS A 11 37.85 3.54 -12.51
CA LYS A 11 38.46 4.80 -12.97
C LYS A 11 39.99 4.74 -12.91
N GLY A 12 40.56 4.25 -11.81
CA GLY A 12 42.01 4.06 -11.67
C GLY A 12 42.60 3.07 -12.68
N LEU A 13 41.88 1.98 -13.00
CA LEU A 13 42.28 1.06 -14.07
C LEU A 13 42.30 1.74 -15.43
N MET A 14 41.28 2.56 -15.73
CA MET A 14 41.17 3.29 -17.00
C MET A 14 42.29 4.33 -17.18
N GLU A 15 42.65 5.04 -16.11
CA GLU A 15 43.81 5.95 -16.11
C GLU A 15 45.13 5.19 -16.36
N GLY A 16 45.28 4.01 -15.75
CA GLY A 16 46.46 3.15 -15.93
C GLY A 16 46.62 2.60 -17.36
N MET A 17 45.54 2.49 -18.12
CA MET A 17 45.56 2.05 -19.53
C MET A 17 46.07 3.12 -20.50
N LYS A 18 46.31 4.35 -20.04
CA LYS A 18 46.78 5.48 -20.86
C LYS A 18 45.89 5.70 -22.11
N ILE A 19 44.58 5.71 -21.90
CA ILE A 19 43.60 5.94 -22.96
C ILE A 19 43.87 7.30 -23.62
N ASP A 20 43.91 7.34 -24.94
CA ASP A 20 44.00 8.59 -25.70
C ASP A 20 42.64 9.29 -25.74
N GLU A 21 42.46 10.27 -24.85
CA GLU A 21 41.24 11.08 -24.73
C GLU A 21 40.96 11.98 -25.95
N SER A 22 41.88 12.08 -26.91
CA SER A 22 41.63 12.83 -28.16
C SER A 22 40.78 12.03 -29.15
N THR A 23 40.79 10.69 -29.05
CA THR A 23 40.00 9.78 -29.89
C THR A 23 38.54 9.74 -29.45
N ASP A 24 37.63 9.44 -30.38
CA ASP A 24 36.20 9.33 -30.06
C ASP A 24 35.95 8.20 -29.04
N GLN A 25 36.67 7.08 -29.16
CA GLN A 25 36.60 5.97 -28.19
C GLN A 25 37.07 6.39 -26.80
N GLY A 26 38.17 7.15 -26.71
CA GLY A 26 38.71 7.64 -25.43
C GLY A 26 37.77 8.62 -24.73
N LYS A 27 37.12 9.52 -25.49
CA LYS A 27 36.09 10.43 -24.95
C LYS A 27 34.91 9.67 -24.37
N VAL A 28 34.42 8.65 -25.07
CA VAL A 28 33.30 7.82 -24.60
C VAL A 28 33.69 7.08 -23.31
N LEU A 29 34.86 6.46 -23.29
CA LEU A 29 35.34 5.75 -22.10
C LEU A 29 35.48 6.68 -20.88
N LYS A 30 36.04 7.87 -21.07
CA LYS A 30 36.11 8.88 -20.00
C LYS A 30 34.73 9.26 -19.47
N ALA A 31 33.80 9.58 -20.37
CA ALA A 31 32.43 9.94 -19.97
C ALA A 31 31.73 8.79 -19.24
N MET A 32 31.97 7.53 -19.64
CA MET A 32 31.44 6.36 -18.92
C MET A 32 32.02 6.24 -17.50
N ALA A 33 33.33 6.51 -17.33
CA ALA A 33 33.97 6.48 -16.01
C ALA A 33 33.40 7.55 -15.07
N GLU A 34 33.23 8.76 -15.58
CA GLU A 34 32.62 9.89 -14.85
C GLU A 34 31.17 9.58 -14.48
N LEU A 35 30.37 9.07 -15.43
CA LEU A 35 28.99 8.65 -15.19
C LEU A 35 28.91 7.55 -14.11
N MET A 36 29.80 6.55 -14.14
CA MET A 36 29.81 5.50 -13.12
C MET A 36 30.11 6.05 -11.71
N GLU A 37 30.97 7.07 -11.61
CA GLU A 37 31.26 7.74 -10.33
C GLU A 37 30.06 8.54 -9.82
N GLU A 38 29.37 9.27 -10.71
CA GLU A 38 28.16 10.02 -10.38
C GLU A 38 27.01 9.08 -9.98
N MET A 39 26.81 7.98 -10.71
CA MET A 39 25.81 6.97 -10.38
C MET A 39 26.10 6.31 -9.03
N ALA A 40 27.36 6.04 -8.71
CA ALA A 40 27.72 5.45 -7.42
C ALA A 40 27.33 6.38 -6.25
N LYS A 41 27.64 7.68 -6.36
CA LYS A 41 27.26 8.68 -5.35
C LYS A 41 25.73 8.83 -5.25
N ALA A 42 25.04 8.95 -6.38
CA ALA A 42 23.60 9.09 -6.40
C ALA A 42 22.88 7.88 -5.76
N ILE A 43 23.39 6.66 -5.96
CA ILE A 43 22.83 5.45 -5.33
C ILE A 43 23.10 5.44 -3.82
N GLU A 44 24.30 5.84 -3.39
CA GLU A 44 24.64 5.98 -1.97
C GLU A 44 23.73 7.01 -1.29
N ASP A 45 23.52 8.18 -1.90
CA ASP A 45 22.62 9.22 -1.40
C ASP A 45 21.16 8.70 -1.29
N VAL A 46 20.68 7.97 -2.30
CA VAL A 46 19.34 7.36 -2.27
C VAL A 46 19.21 6.31 -1.17
N THR A 47 20.27 5.53 -0.91
CA THR A 47 20.24 4.52 0.15
C THR A 47 20.12 5.19 1.52
N VAL A 48 20.85 6.28 1.76
CA VAL A 48 20.73 7.07 3.00
C VAL A 48 19.32 7.61 3.17
N LEU A 49 18.75 8.23 2.13
CA LEU A 49 17.39 8.76 2.19
C LEU A 49 16.33 7.67 2.41
N ALA A 50 16.55 6.47 1.86
CA ALA A 50 15.64 5.34 2.07
C ALA A 50 15.66 4.89 3.53
N ASP A 51 16.84 4.78 4.15
CA ASP A 51 16.98 4.45 5.57
C ASP A 51 16.31 5.52 6.45
N GLU A 52 16.57 6.81 6.18
CA GLU A 52 15.91 7.92 6.90
C GLU A 52 14.38 7.91 6.74
N THR A 53 13.88 7.47 5.59
CA THR A 53 12.43 7.37 5.35
C THR A 53 11.80 6.27 6.20
N VAL A 54 12.50 5.14 6.39
CA VAL A 54 12.03 4.06 7.27
C VAL A 54 11.88 4.58 8.70
N ASP A 55 12.88 5.29 9.21
CA ASP A 55 12.83 5.88 10.56
C ASP A 55 11.62 6.83 10.75
N VAL A 56 11.32 7.62 9.72
CA VAL A 56 10.14 8.52 9.73
C VAL A 56 8.84 7.74 9.72
N VAL A 57 8.75 6.66 8.93
CA VAL A 57 7.56 5.81 8.87
C VAL A 57 7.31 5.12 10.21
N ASP A 58 8.36 4.62 10.86
CA ASP A 58 8.27 4.02 12.19
C ASP A 58 7.75 5.04 13.22
N SER A 59 8.29 6.27 13.20
CA SER A 59 7.79 7.35 14.07
C SER A 59 6.32 7.69 13.83
N ILE A 60 5.86 7.71 12.58
CA ILE A 60 4.45 7.94 12.27
C ILE A 60 3.59 6.78 12.77
N SER A 61 4.08 5.54 12.64
CA SER A 61 3.37 4.36 13.11
C SER A 61 3.18 4.39 14.63
N ASP A 62 4.22 4.78 15.38
CA ASP A 62 4.16 4.92 16.83
C ASP A 62 3.14 6.02 17.22
N ASP A 63 3.23 7.20 16.59
CA ASP A 63 2.29 8.31 16.84
C ASP A 63 0.83 7.93 16.54
N LEU A 64 0.59 7.12 15.51
CA LEU A 64 -0.75 6.62 15.18
C LEU A 64 -1.25 5.59 16.19
N SER A 65 -0.37 4.71 16.68
CA SER A 65 -0.71 3.75 17.73
C SER A 65 -1.16 4.48 19.00
N ASP A 66 -0.44 5.51 19.41
CA ASP A 66 -0.81 6.32 20.59
C ASP A 66 -2.20 6.99 20.40
N LEU A 67 -2.49 7.49 19.19
CA LEU A 67 -3.79 8.07 18.88
C LEU A 67 -4.92 7.03 18.85
N GLU A 68 -4.65 5.83 18.32
CA GLU A 68 -5.59 4.72 18.33
C GLU A 68 -5.93 4.33 19.77
N ASP A 69 -4.92 4.15 20.63
CA ASP A 69 -5.12 3.84 22.04
C ASP A 69 -5.97 4.92 22.74
N ASP A 70 -5.63 6.21 22.58
CA ASP A 70 -6.42 7.32 23.14
C ASP A 70 -7.88 7.31 22.66
N PHE A 71 -8.10 7.07 21.35
CA PHE A 71 -9.45 7.07 20.76
C PHE A 71 -10.26 5.85 21.20
N TYR A 72 -9.67 4.65 21.21
CA TYR A 72 -10.36 3.44 21.64
C TYR A 72 -10.63 3.44 23.15
N GLU A 73 -9.71 3.96 23.98
CA GLU A 73 -9.98 4.15 25.40
C GLU A 73 -11.08 5.20 25.66
N GLU A 74 -11.14 6.30 24.91
CA GLU A 74 -12.17 7.33 25.11
C GLU A 74 -13.57 6.87 24.66
N PHE A 75 -13.68 6.04 23.61
CA PHE A 75 -14.96 5.60 23.05
C PHE A 75 -15.41 4.21 23.49
N TYR A 76 -14.49 3.34 23.92
CA TYR A 76 -14.76 1.95 24.28
C TYR A 76 -14.19 1.54 25.66
N GLY A 77 -13.55 2.46 26.39
CA GLY A 77 -12.89 2.18 27.67
C GLY A 77 -13.73 2.49 28.90
N ASP A 78 -14.85 1.78 29.11
CA ASP A 78 -15.38 1.41 30.44
C ASP A 78 -16.49 0.35 30.31
N GLU A 79 -16.15 -0.87 29.87
CA GLU A 79 -17.03 -2.04 30.03
C GLU A 79 -16.24 -3.25 30.56
N ASP A 80 -15.72 -3.10 31.79
CA ASP A 80 -15.70 -4.21 32.74
C ASP A 80 -17.08 -4.24 33.42
N ASP A 81 -18.12 -4.69 32.72
CA ASP A 81 -19.31 -5.24 33.37
C ASP A 81 -19.69 -6.56 32.67
N ASP A 82 -19.46 -7.65 33.40
CA ASP A 82 -20.07 -8.95 33.15
C ASP A 82 -21.61 -8.79 33.21
N ASP A 83 -22.28 -8.47 32.11
CA ASP A 83 -23.65 -8.89 31.80
C ASP A 83 -24.07 -8.32 30.43
N ASP A 84 -24.54 -9.23 29.55
CA ASP A 84 -25.64 -8.99 28.60
C ASP A 84 -25.63 -7.62 27.87
N ASP A 85 -25.05 -7.57 26.68
CA ASP A 85 -25.86 -7.40 25.45
C ASP A 85 -24.94 -7.18 24.25
N ASP A 86 -25.21 -7.95 23.21
CA ASP A 86 -24.79 -7.73 21.83
C ASP A 86 -25.12 -6.29 21.40
N VAL A 87 -24.19 -5.35 21.61
CA VAL A 87 -24.24 -4.02 20.99
C VAL A 87 -22.99 -3.80 20.12
N PHE A 88 -22.58 -4.86 19.40
CA PHE A 88 -22.27 -4.62 18.00
C PHE A 88 -23.58 -4.20 17.37
N ASP A 89 -23.65 -2.94 16.93
CA ASP A 89 -24.67 -2.47 16.01
C ASP A 89 -24.77 -3.49 14.88
N ASP A 90 -25.86 -4.25 14.93
CA ASP A 90 -26.28 -5.31 14.01
C ASP A 90 -26.65 -4.67 12.67
N ASP A 91 -25.68 -4.05 12.01
CA ASP A 91 -25.77 -3.89 10.55
C ASP A 91 -25.23 -5.20 9.97
N THR A 92 -26.06 -6.26 10.03
CA THR A 92 -25.79 -7.50 9.31
C THR A 92 -25.54 -7.14 7.83
N LEU A 93 -24.32 -7.44 7.36
CA LEU A 93 -23.90 -7.13 5.99
C LEU A 93 -24.04 -8.37 5.10
N TYR A 94 -24.76 -8.22 3.99
CA TYR A 94 -24.93 -9.24 2.97
C TYR A 94 -24.07 -8.94 1.74
N GLU A 95 -23.48 -9.99 1.16
CA GLU A 95 -22.77 -9.89 -0.12
C GLU A 95 -23.48 -10.67 -1.22
N CYS A 96 -23.56 -10.09 -2.41
CA CYS A 96 -24.00 -10.79 -3.60
C CYS A 96 -23.16 -10.40 -4.82
N VAL A 97 -23.10 -11.29 -5.81
CA VAL A 97 -22.39 -11.02 -7.07
C VAL A 97 -23.41 -10.65 -8.14
N CYS A 98 -23.24 -9.48 -8.77
CA CYS A 98 -24.10 -9.05 -9.85
C CYS A 98 -24.01 -10.03 -11.04
N PRO A 99 -25.12 -10.63 -11.49
CA PRO A 99 -25.09 -11.58 -12.60
C PRO A 99 -24.77 -10.93 -13.96
N SER A 100 -25.01 -9.62 -14.10
CA SER A 100 -24.79 -8.90 -15.36
C SER A 100 -23.33 -8.47 -15.57
N CYS A 101 -22.62 -8.06 -14.51
CA CYS A 101 -21.25 -7.53 -14.62
C CYS A 101 -20.19 -8.27 -13.79
N GLY A 102 -20.60 -9.15 -12.87
CA GLY A 102 -19.70 -9.91 -12.00
C GLY A 102 -19.12 -9.12 -10.82
N GLU A 103 -19.60 -7.90 -10.56
CA GLU A 103 -19.18 -7.08 -9.42
C GLU A 103 -19.75 -7.65 -8.11
N THR A 104 -18.94 -7.67 -7.05
CA THR A 104 -19.41 -7.99 -5.70
C THR A 104 -20.02 -6.74 -5.07
N ILE A 105 -21.27 -6.85 -4.65
CA ILE A 105 -22.04 -5.78 -4.02
C ILE A 105 -22.23 -6.16 -2.55
N VAL A 106 -21.95 -5.21 -1.66
CA VAL A 106 -22.17 -5.34 -0.21
C VAL A 106 -23.34 -4.45 0.18
N MET A 107 -24.25 -4.98 0.99
CA MET A 107 -25.52 -4.34 1.37
C MET A 107 -25.79 -4.52 2.86
N ASP A 108 -26.49 -3.55 3.45
CA ASP A 108 -27.03 -3.65 4.82
C ASP A 108 -28.48 -4.16 4.82
N ASP A 109 -29.00 -4.50 6.00
CA ASP A 109 -30.39 -4.95 6.20
C ASP A 109 -31.42 -4.00 5.58
N LYS A 110 -31.22 -2.68 5.70
CA LYS A 110 -32.15 -1.67 5.18
C LYS A 110 -32.20 -1.68 3.64
N MET A 111 -31.07 -1.94 2.99
CA MET A 111 -30.97 -2.08 1.53
C MET A 111 -31.63 -3.38 1.06
N VAL A 112 -31.51 -4.45 1.84
CA VAL A 112 -32.14 -5.75 1.57
C VAL A 112 -33.66 -5.68 1.75
N GLU A 113 -34.15 -5.03 2.81
CA GLU A 113 -35.58 -4.79 3.08
C GLU A 113 -36.29 -3.97 2.00
N ASN A 114 -35.58 -3.08 1.30
CA ASN A 114 -36.15 -2.33 0.17
C ASN A 114 -36.56 -3.23 -1.01
N GLY A 115 -36.15 -4.50 -1.03
CA GLY A 115 -36.55 -5.52 -2.01
C GLY A 115 -35.90 -5.37 -3.39
N SER A 116 -35.15 -4.30 -3.63
CA SER A 116 -34.34 -4.14 -4.84
C SER A 116 -33.18 -3.15 -4.64
N ILE A 117 -32.08 -3.39 -5.35
CA ILE A 117 -30.92 -2.49 -5.39
C ILE A 117 -30.37 -2.38 -6.81
N ASP A 118 -29.97 -1.18 -7.22
CA ASP A 118 -29.26 -0.98 -8.47
C ASP A 118 -27.77 -1.29 -8.30
N CYS A 119 -27.22 -2.15 -9.15
CA CYS A 119 -25.79 -2.42 -9.17
C CYS A 119 -25.00 -1.12 -9.40
N PRO A 120 -24.06 -0.74 -8.52
CA PRO A 120 -23.31 0.52 -8.65
C PRO A 120 -22.38 0.55 -9.87
N ASN A 121 -22.03 -0.62 -10.42
CA ASN A 121 -21.14 -0.73 -11.57
C ASN A 121 -21.89 -0.65 -12.91
N CYS A 122 -23.01 -1.37 -13.07
CA CYS A 122 -23.71 -1.45 -14.36
C CYS A 122 -25.14 -0.87 -14.37
N GLY A 123 -25.69 -0.50 -13.21
CA GLY A 123 -27.05 0.05 -13.08
C GLY A 123 -28.16 -0.96 -13.35
N GLU A 124 -27.86 -2.25 -13.28
CA GLU A 124 -28.88 -3.32 -13.33
C GLU A 124 -29.61 -3.39 -11.99
N SER A 125 -30.93 -3.39 -12.01
CA SER A 125 -31.76 -3.55 -10.81
C SER A 125 -31.79 -5.02 -10.41
N LEU A 126 -31.27 -5.33 -9.23
CA LEU A 126 -31.33 -6.65 -8.59
C LEU A 126 -32.53 -6.66 -7.64
N GLU A 127 -33.45 -7.60 -7.84
CA GLU A 127 -34.61 -7.80 -6.97
C GLU A 127 -34.36 -8.98 -6.03
N PHE A 128 -34.72 -8.83 -4.74
CA PHE A 128 -34.61 -9.86 -3.72
C PHE A 128 -36.01 -10.32 -3.32
N ASP A 129 -36.29 -11.61 -3.49
CA ASP A 129 -37.57 -12.21 -3.12
C ASP A 129 -37.39 -13.07 -1.86
N PHE A 130 -38.11 -12.71 -0.80
CA PHE A 130 -38.09 -13.39 0.51
C PHE A 130 -39.25 -14.37 0.68
N SER A 131 -40.04 -14.61 -0.38
CA SER A 131 -41.30 -15.37 -0.29
C SER A 131 -41.17 -16.89 -0.10
N ASP A 132 -39.95 -17.41 0.08
CA ASP A 132 -39.68 -18.86 0.16
C ASP A 132 -39.08 -19.35 1.51
N ASP A 133 -39.02 -18.53 2.57
CA ASP A 133 -38.52 -18.98 3.90
C ASP A 133 -39.59 -19.11 5.00
N ASP A 134 -40.88 -19.11 4.64
CA ASP A 134 -41.98 -19.60 5.49
C ASP A 134 -42.26 -21.11 5.23
N THR A 135 -41.22 -21.95 5.19
CA THR A 135 -41.42 -23.38 5.51
C THR A 135 -41.24 -23.61 7.00
N GLU A 136 -42.39 -23.58 7.68
CA GLU A 136 -42.63 -24.05 9.04
C GLU A 136 -41.97 -25.42 9.34
N GLU A 137 -41.40 -25.55 10.55
CA GLU A 137 -40.97 -26.76 11.30
C GLU A 137 -39.80 -27.64 10.80
#